data_AF-A0A8J5M716-F1
#
_entry.id   AF-A0A8J5M716-F1
#
_cell.length_a   1.000
_cell.length_b   1.000
_cell.length_c   1.000
_cell.angle_alpha   90.00
_cell.angle_beta   90.00
_cell.angle_gamma   90.00
#
_symmetry.space_group_name_H-M   'P 1'
#
loop_
_entity.id
_entity.type
_entity.pdbx_description
1 polymer ?
#
loop_
_entity_poly.entity_id
_entity_poly.type
_entity_poly.pdbx_seq_one_letter_code
_entity_poly.pdbx_strand_id
1 'polypeptide(L)'
;MADISAPTSPHSDNASRRGSSVSLAKSKSSSEAKELSKYDSPFDASLVAARKRSQQERLWEIFTAYALQISSEDPTRIRIVNVVKLLQDCGIIDGNNTEEAKMVEKEVAIVCEAFLKAHPSDRDSSKKLDFTAFLALLLHFAKMVRSFETEIEN
;
A
#
# COMPACT_ATOMS: atom_id res chain seq x y z
N MET A 1 35.57 -64.96 15.92
CA MET A 1 36.63 -64.04 16.40
C MET A 1 36.04 -62.64 16.48
N ALA A 2 36.28 -61.98 17.61
CA ALA A 2 35.84 -60.62 18.03
C ALA A 2 36.42 -59.51 17.12
N ASP A 3 35.99 -58.23 17.12
CA ASP A 3 35.84 -57.20 18.18
C ASP A 3 34.78 -56.14 17.77
N ILE A 4 33.81 -55.68 18.59
CA ILE A 4 33.79 -54.66 19.67
C ILE A 4 34.12 -53.22 19.25
N SER A 5 33.14 -52.30 19.32
CA SER A 5 33.15 -51.04 20.13
C SER A 5 31.93 -50.13 19.90
N ALA A 6 31.24 -49.79 21.00
CA ALA A 6 30.33 -48.62 21.15
C ALA A 6 31.16 -47.34 21.41
N PRO A 7 30.63 -46.08 21.45
CA PRO A 7 29.83 -45.61 22.61
C PRO A 7 28.82 -44.44 22.42
N THR A 8 27.94 -44.31 23.43
CA THR A 8 27.41 -43.09 24.11
C THR A 8 26.42 -42.11 23.44
N SER A 9 25.23 -42.05 24.07
CA SER A 9 24.25 -40.94 24.14
C SER A 9 24.87 -39.63 24.66
N PRO A 10 24.22 -38.47 24.43
CA PRO A 10 23.56 -37.85 25.57
C PRO A 10 22.14 -37.34 25.31
N HIS A 11 21.38 -37.47 26.38
CA HIS A 11 20.07 -36.93 26.74
C HIS A 11 20.05 -35.39 26.76
N SER A 12 18.96 -34.77 26.30
CA SER A 12 18.56 -33.42 26.73
C SER A 12 17.04 -33.26 26.57
N ASP A 13 16.37 -33.27 27.72
CA ASP A 13 14.99 -32.82 27.91
C ASP A 13 14.85 -31.34 27.59
N ASN A 14 13.77 -30.94 26.92
CA ASN A 14 13.16 -29.65 27.25
C ASN A 14 11.66 -29.60 26.95
N ALA A 15 10.89 -29.84 28.01
CA ALA A 15 9.64 -29.21 28.41
C ALA A 15 8.70 -28.66 27.30
N SER A 16 7.79 -29.52 26.83
CA SER A 16 6.49 -29.08 26.31
C SER A 16 5.58 -28.66 27.47
N ARG A 17 5.57 -27.37 27.80
CA ARG A 17 4.59 -26.78 28.75
C ARG A 17 3.44 -26.14 27.99
N ARG A 18 2.43 -26.97 27.73
CA ARG A 18 1.03 -26.56 27.55
C ARG A 18 0.57 -25.83 28.83
N GLY A 19 0.00 -24.63 28.68
CA GLY A 19 -0.62 -23.91 29.78
C GLY A 19 -1.49 -22.76 29.28
N SER A 20 -2.75 -23.05 28.95
CA SER A 20 -3.81 -22.06 28.80
C SER A 20 -4.44 -21.75 30.15
N SER A 21 -4.67 -20.47 30.48
CA SER A 21 -5.84 -19.99 31.25
C SER A 21 -5.92 -18.45 31.18
N VAL A 22 -6.97 -17.89 30.54
CA VAL A 22 -8.14 -17.16 31.11
C VAL A 22 -7.74 -16.06 32.13
N SER A 23 -8.14 -14.77 32.10
CA SER A 23 -9.45 -14.16 31.80
C SER A 23 -9.39 -12.62 31.70
N LEU A 24 -10.47 -12.10 31.11
CA LEU A 24 -11.03 -10.75 30.95
C LEU A 24 -11.12 -9.83 32.21
N ALA A 25 -10.94 -8.50 32.03
CA ALA A 25 -11.74 -7.34 32.55
C ALA A 25 -10.88 -6.05 32.56
N LYS A 26 -11.02 -5.07 31.65
CA LYS A 26 -11.99 -3.96 31.54
C LYS A 26 -11.97 -2.93 32.69
N SER A 27 -11.41 -1.73 32.46
CA SER A 27 -12.14 -0.43 32.40
C SER A 27 -11.22 0.82 32.51
N LYS A 28 -11.21 1.61 31.42
CA LYS A 28 -11.31 3.08 31.29
C LYS A 28 -10.78 3.98 32.43
N SER A 29 -9.84 4.88 32.08
CA SER A 29 -9.77 6.23 32.65
C SER A 29 -9.52 7.24 31.54
N SER A 30 -10.28 8.34 31.61
CA SER A 30 -10.39 9.46 30.70
C SER A 30 -9.73 10.66 31.38
N SER A 31 -8.81 11.34 30.70
CA SER A 31 -8.63 12.80 30.77
C SER A 31 -7.40 13.21 29.96
N GLU A 32 -7.62 14.14 29.04
CA GLU A 32 -6.68 15.11 28.45
C GLU A 32 -5.19 14.95 28.80
N ALA A 33 -4.40 14.60 27.79
CA ALA A 33 -3.00 15.03 27.71
C ALA A 33 -2.83 15.83 26.43
N LYS A 34 -3.14 17.12 26.51
CA LYS A 34 -2.58 18.13 25.62
C LYS A 34 -1.06 18.01 25.63
N GLU A 35 -0.49 18.05 24.43
CA GLU A 35 0.88 18.42 24.11
C GLU A 35 2.00 17.73 24.91
N LEU A 36 2.41 16.57 24.40
CA LEU A 36 3.79 16.11 24.49
C LEU A 36 4.30 15.87 23.07
N SER A 37 4.77 16.95 22.43
CA SER A 37 5.73 16.91 21.32
C SER A 37 7.06 16.34 21.83
N LYS A 38 7.03 15.07 22.22
CA LYS A 38 8.13 14.40 22.91
C LYS A 38 8.89 13.58 21.89
N TYR A 39 9.87 14.21 21.25
CA TYR A 39 10.91 13.59 20.42
C TYR A 39 10.42 12.40 19.58
N ASP A 40 10.17 12.62 18.28
CA ASP A 40 10.15 11.49 17.34
C ASP A 40 11.47 10.74 17.49
N SER A 41 11.43 9.59 18.17
CA SER A 41 12.59 8.75 18.38
C SER A 41 13.17 8.44 17.01
N PRO A 42 14.50 8.55 16.80
CA PRO A 42 15.10 8.23 15.51
C PRO A 42 14.78 6.78 15.09
N PHE A 43 14.53 5.89 16.06
CA PHE A 43 14.05 4.53 15.81
C PHE A 43 12.61 4.50 15.28
N ASP A 44 11.70 5.27 15.85
CA ASP A 44 10.31 5.35 15.38
C ASP A 44 10.24 5.99 13.98
N ALA A 45 11.02 7.05 13.73
CA ALA A 45 11.17 7.65 12.42
C ALA A 45 11.72 6.63 11.39
N SER A 46 12.71 5.82 11.79
CA SER A 46 13.26 4.75 10.95
C SER A 46 12.23 3.65 10.66
N LEU A 47 11.42 3.25 11.66
CA LEU A 47 10.35 2.26 11.46
C LEU A 47 9.27 2.78 10.51
N VAL A 48 8.88 4.05 10.65
CA VAL A 48 7.93 4.70 9.73
C VAL A 48 8.51 4.78 8.32
N ALA A 49 9.79 5.16 8.18
CA ALA A 49 10.47 5.20 6.89
C ALA A 49 10.55 3.81 6.24
N ALA A 50 10.88 2.77 7.02
CA ALA A 50 10.90 1.39 6.55
C ALA A 50 9.51 0.92 6.09
N ARG A 51 8.46 1.26 6.83
CA ARG A 51 7.07 0.95 6.45
C ARG A 51 6.68 1.63 5.14
N LYS A 52 6.99 2.93 5.00
CA LYS A 52 6.72 3.69 3.77
C LYS A 52 7.47 3.09 2.58
N ARG A 53 8.72 2.69 2.77
CA ARG A 53 9.52 2.02 1.76
C ARG A 53 8.87 0.70 1.32
N SER A 54 8.48 -0.16 2.26
CA SER A 54 7.82 -1.43 1.95
C SER A 54 6.48 -1.22 1.20
N GLN A 55 5.71 -0.21 1.57
CA GLN A 55 4.49 0.15 0.84
C GLN A 55 4.78 0.61 -0.59
N GLN A 56 5.82 1.42 -0.77
CA GLN A 56 6.25 1.90 -2.08
C GLN A 56 6.78 0.76 -2.96
N GLU A 57 7.53 -0.19 -2.40
CA GLU A 57 7.99 -1.40 -3.10
C GLU A 57 6.80 -2.25 -3.58
N ARG A 58 5.80 -2.45 -2.73
CA ARG A 58 4.57 -3.17 -3.10
C ARG A 58 3.79 -2.46 -4.22
N LEU A 59 3.68 -1.12 -4.16
CA LEU A 59 3.02 -0.34 -5.21
C LEU A 59 3.80 -0.40 -6.52
N TRP A 60 5.13 -0.41 -6.46
CA TRP A 60 6.00 -0.57 -7.62
C TRP A 60 5.81 -1.94 -8.29
N GLU A 61 5.73 -3.01 -7.51
CA GLU A 61 5.45 -4.36 -8.03
C GLU A 61 4.11 -4.42 -8.76
N ILE A 62 3.04 -3.87 -8.16
CA ILE A 62 1.72 -3.81 -8.80
C ILE A 62 1.80 -3.02 -10.11
N PHE A 63 2.41 -1.84 -10.06
CA PHE A 63 2.55 -0.95 -11.21
C PHE A 63 3.30 -1.63 -12.36
N THR A 64 4.48 -2.19 -12.09
CA THR A 64 5.36 -2.77 -13.11
C THR A 64 4.80 -4.08 -13.67
N ALA A 65 4.23 -4.94 -12.83
CA ALA A 65 3.57 -6.17 -13.26
C ALA A 65 2.40 -5.86 -14.20
N TYR A 66 1.59 -4.85 -13.86
CA TYR A 66 0.45 -4.44 -14.67
C TYR A 66 0.88 -3.77 -15.98
N ALA A 67 1.87 -2.87 -15.92
CA ALA A 67 2.44 -2.25 -17.10
C ALA A 67 2.97 -3.30 -18.08
N LEU A 68 3.71 -4.31 -17.58
CA LEU A 68 4.22 -5.42 -18.38
C LEU A 68 3.11 -6.29 -18.99
N GLN A 69 2.04 -6.55 -18.23
CA GLN A 69 0.93 -7.39 -18.67
C GLN A 69 0.16 -6.76 -19.85
N ILE A 70 -0.03 -5.44 -19.84
CA ILE A 70 -0.82 -4.73 -20.85
C ILE A 70 0.05 -4.14 -21.96
N SER A 71 1.32 -3.88 -21.68
CA SER A 71 2.27 -3.27 -22.62
C SER A 71 3.66 -3.84 -22.39
N SER A 72 4.06 -4.79 -23.23
CA SER A 72 5.38 -5.46 -23.16
C SER A 72 6.58 -4.57 -23.50
N GLU A 73 6.34 -3.30 -23.84
CA GLU A 73 7.36 -2.38 -24.33
C GLU A 73 8.22 -1.77 -23.21
N ASP A 74 7.59 -1.27 -22.14
CA ASP A 74 8.27 -0.60 -21.02
C ASP A 74 7.46 -0.75 -19.73
N PRO A 75 7.93 -1.55 -18.74
CA PRO A 75 7.22 -1.76 -17.48
C PRO A 75 7.34 -0.57 -16.52
N THR A 76 8.17 0.42 -16.82
CA THR A 76 8.35 1.62 -15.97
C THR A 76 7.33 2.72 -16.29
N ARG A 77 6.50 2.51 -17.32
CA ARG A 77 5.57 3.52 -17.84
C ARG A 77 4.23 2.94 -18.25
N ILE A 78 3.15 3.63 -17.88
CA ILE A 78 1.78 3.16 -18.13
C ILE A 78 0.91 4.24 -18.78
N ARG A 79 0.07 3.89 -19.76
CA ARG A 79 -0.90 4.84 -20.34
C ARG A 79 -2.05 5.11 -19.36
N ILE A 80 -2.61 6.32 -19.37
CA ILE A 80 -3.75 6.70 -18.51
C ILE A 80 -4.91 5.70 -18.59
N VAL A 81 -5.28 5.28 -19.81
CA VAL A 81 -6.37 4.31 -20.01
C VAL A 81 -6.13 3.00 -19.25
N ASN A 82 -4.87 2.59 -19.12
CA ASN A 82 -4.49 1.41 -18.35
C ASN A 82 -4.45 1.70 -16.85
N VAL A 83 -4.19 2.94 -16.43
CA VAL A 83 -4.30 3.35 -15.02
C VAL A 83 -5.75 3.26 -14.54
N VAL A 84 -6.70 3.73 -15.34
CA VAL A 84 -8.14 3.62 -15.01
C VAL A 84 -8.53 2.14 -14.84
N LYS A 85 -8.08 1.28 -15.76
CA LYS A 85 -8.29 -0.16 -15.66
C LYS A 85 -7.62 -0.77 -14.41
N LEU A 86 -6.40 -0.36 -14.07
CA LEU A 86 -5.71 -0.78 -12.85
C LEU A 86 -6.51 -0.41 -11.59
N LEU A 87 -7.11 0.78 -11.55
CA LEU A 87 -7.95 1.22 -10.43
C LEU A 87 -9.22 0.36 -10.32
N GLN A 88 -9.84 -0.02 -11.45
CA GLN A 88 -10.96 -0.97 -11.47
C GLN A 88 -10.54 -2.34 -10.96
N ASP A 89 -9.42 -2.87 -11.46
CA ASP A 89 -8.93 -4.21 -11.11
C ASP A 89 -8.50 -4.28 -9.63
N CYS A 90 -8.07 -3.15 -9.05
CA CYS A 90 -7.82 -3.00 -7.61
C CYS A 90 -9.10 -2.77 -6.77
N GLY A 91 -10.27 -2.64 -7.39
CA GLY A 91 -11.55 -2.39 -6.71
C GLY A 91 -11.67 -0.98 -6.11
N ILE A 92 -10.89 -0.01 -6.62
CA ILE A 92 -10.96 1.39 -6.17
C ILE A 92 -12.15 2.10 -6.83
N ILE A 93 -12.46 1.76 -8.07
CA ILE A 93 -13.65 2.23 -8.80
C ILE A 93 -14.41 1.05 -9.39
N ASP A 94 -15.71 1.22 -9.60
CA ASP A 94 -16.53 0.16 -10.19
C ASP A 94 -16.17 -0.07 -11.67
N GLY A 95 -15.95 -1.33 -12.03
CA GLY A 95 -15.72 -1.79 -13.40
C GLY A 95 -16.97 -2.36 -14.09
N ASN A 96 -18.13 -2.29 -13.45
CA ASN A 96 -19.40 -2.74 -14.01
C ASN A 96 -19.86 -1.84 -15.18
N ASN A 97 -20.77 -2.37 -16.01
CA ASN A 97 -21.29 -1.65 -17.18
C ASN A 97 -22.51 -0.75 -16.86
N THR A 98 -22.63 -0.28 -15.62
CA THR A 98 -23.70 0.64 -15.22
C THR A 98 -23.39 2.06 -15.70
N GLU A 99 -24.42 2.88 -15.91
CA GLU A 99 -24.19 4.29 -16.31
C GLU A 99 -23.46 5.08 -15.22
N GLU A 100 -23.72 4.78 -13.95
CA GLU A 100 -23.00 5.36 -12.80
C GLU A 100 -21.50 5.01 -12.84
N ALA A 101 -21.15 3.74 -13.04
CA ALA A 101 -19.76 3.32 -13.15
C ALA A 101 -19.04 3.99 -14.34
N LYS A 102 -19.72 4.14 -15.49
CA LYS A 102 -19.18 4.87 -16.64
C LYS A 102 -18.96 6.35 -16.37
N MET A 103 -19.82 6.98 -15.56
CA MET A 103 -19.61 8.38 -15.17
C MET A 103 -18.37 8.51 -14.28
N VAL A 104 -18.23 7.65 -13.27
CA VAL A 104 -17.04 7.62 -12.40
C VAL A 104 -15.77 7.35 -13.22
N GLU A 105 -15.81 6.40 -14.15
CA GLU A 105 -14.68 6.10 -15.04
C GLU A 105 -14.25 7.36 -15.83
N LYS A 106 -15.22 8.09 -16.39
CA LYS A 106 -14.95 9.34 -17.13
C LYS A 106 -14.38 10.42 -16.24
N GLU A 107 -14.91 10.61 -15.03
CA GLU A 107 -14.40 11.59 -14.08
C GLU A 107 -12.95 11.28 -13.69
N VAL A 108 -12.65 10.02 -13.36
CA VAL A 108 -11.29 9.58 -13.04
C VAL A 108 -10.36 9.80 -14.22
N ALA A 109 -10.79 9.47 -15.44
CA ALA A 109 -10.00 9.73 -16.64
C ALA A 109 -9.71 11.23 -16.83
N ILE A 110 -10.71 12.10 -16.62
CA ILE A 110 -10.55 13.56 -16.69
C ILE A 110 -9.54 14.03 -15.64
N VAL A 111 -9.63 13.56 -14.40
CA VAL A 111 -8.68 13.92 -13.33
C VAL A 111 -7.26 13.47 -13.68
N CYS A 112 -7.10 12.26 -14.21
CA CYS A 112 -5.79 11.76 -14.66
C CYS A 112 -5.20 12.62 -15.79
N GLU A 113 -6.01 12.99 -16.78
CA GLU A 113 -5.57 13.87 -17.87
C GLU A 113 -5.23 15.28 -17.39
N ALA A 114 -6.02 15.84 -16.48
CA ALA A 114 -5.77 17.15 -15.88
C ALA A 114 -4.48 17.13 -15.05
N PHE A 115 -4.25 16.07 -14.28
CA PHE A 115 -3.05 15.87 -13.48
C PHE A 115 -1.80 15.89 -14.36
N LEU A 116 -1.80 15.14 -15.48
CA LEU A 116 -0.68 15.12 -16.42
C LEU A 116 -0.43 16.47 -17.10
N LYS A 117 -1.49 17.24 -17.40
CA LYS A 117 -1.33 18.59 -17.97
C LYS A 117 -0.64 19.54 -16.99
N ALA A 118 -0.89 19.40 -15.69
CA ALA A 118 -0.28 20.20 -14.65
C ALA A 118 1.17 19.78 -14.30
N HIS A 119 1.60 18.58 -14.71
CA HIS A 119 2.93 18.03 -14.43
C HIS A 119 3.65 17.66 -15.75
N PRO A 120 4.11 18.66 -16.52
CA PRO A 120 4.61 18.47 -17.88
C PRO A 120 5.93 17.68 -17.97
N SER A 121 6.69 17.57 -16.89
CA SER A 121 7.94 16.79 -16.84
C SER A 121 7.72 15.29 -17.10
N ASP A 122 6.50 14.77 -16.87
CA ASP A 122 6.11 13.38 -17.15
C ASP A 122 5.40 13.21 -18.49
N ARG A 123 5.23 14.30 -19.23
CA ARG A 123 4.51 14.30 -20.49
C ARG A 123 5.45 13.90 -21.62
N ASP A 124 5.85 12.63 -21.62
CA ASP A 124 6.32 12.06 -22.85
C ASP A 124 5.19 12.14 -23.88
N SER A 125 5.54 12.34 -25.15
CA SER A 125 4.59 12.48 -26.28
C SER A 125 3.53 11.36 -26.35
N SER A 126 3.78 10.26 -25.63
CA SER A 126 2.96 9.06 -25.51
C SER A 126 1.86 9.06 -24.44
N LYS A 127 1.64 10.14 -23.68
CA LYS A 127 0.65 10.19 -22.56
C LYS A 127 0.81 9.02 -21.56
N LYS A 128 2.06 8.65 -21.28
CA LYS A 128 2.41 7.62 -20.29
C LYS A 128 2.82 8.29 -18.98
N LEU A 129 2.45 7.67 -17.86
CA LEU A 129 2.84 8.03 -16.49
C LEU A 129 4.01 7.14 -16.08
N ASP A 130 5.03 7.72 -15.47
CA ASP A 130 6.03 6.95 -14.73
C ASP A 130 5.47 6.60 -13.32
N PHE A 131 6.25 5.87 -12.53
CA PHE A 131 5.81 5.51 -11.18
C PHE A 131 5.75 6.70 -10.22
N THR A 132 6.61 7.70 -10.39
CA THR A 132 6.61 8.91 -9.55
C THR A 132 5.30 9.67 -9.72
N ALA A 133 4.90 9.89 -10.97
CA ALA A 133 3.64 10.51 -11.35
C ALA A 133 2.44 9.69 -10.89
N PHE A 134 2.52 8.36 -11.00
CA PHE A 134 1.48 7.46 -10.50
C PHE A 134 1.29 7.59 -8.98
N LEU A 135 2.37 7.61 -8.19
CA LEU A 135 2.28 7.82 -6.74
C LEU A 135 1.68 9.18 -6.40
N ALA A 136 2.07 10.23 -7.12
CA ALA A 136 1.55 11.57 -6.92
C ALA A 136 0.05 11.65 -7.29
N LEU A 137 -0.39 10.94 -8.32
CA LEU A 137 -1.78 10.80 -8.72
C LEU A 137 -2.60 10.05 -7.65
N LEU A 138 -2.09 8.93 -7.12
CA LEU A 138 -2.75 8.22 -6.00
C LEU A 138 -2.88 9.11 -4.76
N LEU A 139 -1.85 9.90 -4.44
CA LEU A 139 -1.92 10.86 -3.35
C LEU A 139 -2.93 11.98 -3.62
N HIS A 140 -3.06 12.42 -4.88
CA HIS A 140 -4.07 13.40 -5.29
C HIS A 140 -5.49 12.86 -5.06
N PHE A 141 -5.78 11.63 -5.51
CA PHE A 141 -7.06 10.98 -5.23
C PHE A 141 -7.32 10.85 -3.73
N ALA A 142 -6.33 10.40 -2.95
CA ALA A 142 -6.47 10.27 -1.51
C ALA A 142 -6.70 11.61 -0.79
N LYS A 143 -6.27 12.74 -1.36
CA LYS A 143 -6.57 14.08 -0.84
C LYS A 143 -7.97 14.53 -1.21
N MET A 144 -8.43 14.24 -2.43
CA MET A 144 -9.78 14.57 -2.88
C MET A 144 -10.82 13.87 -2.00
N VAL A 145 -10.67 12.56 -1.74
CA VAL A 145 -11.57 11.80 -0.86
C VAL A 145 -11.68 12.43 0.53
N ARG A 146 -10.54 12.81 1.13
CA ARG A 146 -10.52 13.44 2.46
C ARG A 146 -11.08 14.86 2.48
N SER A 147 -11.00 15.60 1.38
CA SER A 147 -11.56 16.95 1.28
C SER A 147 -13.09 16.91 1.19
N PHE A 148 -13.64 15.90 0.51
CA PHE A 148 -15.08 15.66 0.49
C PHE A 148 -15.65 15.28 1.87
N GLU A 149 -14.92 14.49 2.67
CA GLU A 149 -15.37 14.12 4.02
C GLU A 149 -15.52 15.36 4.93
N THR A 150 -14.65 16.36 4.79
CA THR A 150 -14.69 17.59 5.60
C THR A 150 -15.76 18.60 5.16
N GLU A 151 -16.25 18.54 3.92
CA GLU A 151 -17.33 19.42 3.44
C GLU A 151 -18.72 18.90 3.82
N ILE A 152 -18.88 17.61 4.12
CA ILE A 152 -20.15 17.02 4.56
C ILE A 152 -20.40 17.22 6.07
N GLU A 153 -19.35 17.56 6.84
CA GLU A 153 -19.42 17.75 8.30
C GLU A 153 -19.63 19.22 8.74
N ASN A 154 -19.84 20.16 7.79
CA ASN A 154 -20.20 21.57 8.03
C ASN A 154 -21.56 21.94 7.42
#